data_AF-A0A817CQX8-F1
#
_entry.id   AF-A0A817CQX8-F1
#
_cell.length_a   1.000
_cell.length_b   1.000
_cell.length_c   1.000
_cell.angle_alpha   90.00
_cell.angle_beta   90.00
_cell.angle_gamma   90.00
#
_symmetry.space_group_name_H-M   'P 1'
#
loop_
_entity.id
_entity.type
_entity.pdbx_description
1 polymer ?
#
loop_
_entity_poly.entity_id
_entity_poly.type
_entity_poly.pdbx_seq_one_letter_code
_entity_poly.pdbx_strand_id
1 'polypeptide(L)'
;MGNTSQTGTTSHLKKTEDNSKQNAQIYEEILRLLSLLCTDDQFPLCIFRQGTDASSHYHIIEVVLSPTKSEEFLILLVKLIWNNRTNIPRHEITKLFYDCCMFDLKQALTEDVTTFQTSMLDNQCFSALTNSIGTNTTSDIEQEQFYQWVRAQFPTLFYNFEMWLRKHSTLSKNNKTSQEASASNRSLMKMNNILNPTWVWLLTHNIPIVYLSVDNSCTTLLDRMSSVLYDRMWNYLYDSHRDGSSLNRFQHHIFGYKAPIIILFEISNGYLFCLCCDEEFKESPKHFGGIQACLYQLKPVFKLIIGRNQNFLIKGPNIIFMNTKLRGLSAPGLFIGRDLAHTFLNIDGDFFNVKHLNGEGRLAAIDVWGVGGRKSTEEQSSMRQWENTQVEKSRKVKRSYEEEEAILNMAGIVTRHEQEQL
;
A
#
# COMPACT_ATOMS: atom_id res chain seq x y z
N MET A 1 -11.59 27.31 71.36
CA MET A 1 -11.55 27.19 69.89
C MET A 1 -10.11 26.87 69.50
N GLY A 2 -9.90 25.80 68.71
CA GLY A 2 -8.58 25.47 68.17
C GLY A 2 -8.28 23.98 68.15
N ASN A 3 -8.95 23.24 67.25
CA ASN A 3 -8.56 21.90 66.81
C ASN A 3 -7.93 22.03 65.40
N THR A 4 -6.70 21.56 65.22
CA THR A 4 -6.06 21.31 63.90
C THR A 4 -5.01 20.20 64.10
N SER A 5 -5.32 18.93 63.80
CA SER A 5 -5.19 18.24 62.51
C SER A 5 -3.78 17.72 62.20
N GLN A 6 -3.49 16.49 62.65
CA GLN A 6 -2.44 15.60 62.12
C GLN A 6 -3.10 14.48 61.30
N THR A 7 -3.36 14.73 60.01
CA THR A 7 -3.79 13.70 59.04
C THR A 7 -3.32 14.11 57.65
N GLY A 8 -2.07 13.81 57.28
CA GLY A 8 -1.53 14.22 55.97
C GLY A 8 -0.46 13.31 55.37
N THR A 9 0.23 12.47 56.15
CA THR A 9 1.41 11.73 55.68
C THR A 9 1.12 10.27 55.26
N THR A 10 0.02 9.66 55.70
CA THR A 10 -0.32 8.26 55.38
C THR A 10 -1.03 8.06 54.03
N SER A 11 -1.61 9.10 53.44
CA SER A 11 -2.30 9.00 52.14
C SER A 11 -1.35 9.05 50.93
N HIS A 12 -0.20 9.72 51.08
CA HIS A 12 0.81 9.81 50.03
C HIS A 12 1.62 8.51 49.89
N LEU A 13 1.99 7.88 51.01
CA LEU A 13 2.73 6.62 51.05
C LEU A 13 1.92 5.43 50.50
N LYS A 14 0.63 5.35 50.80
CA LYS A 14 -0.27 4.33 50.21
C LYS A 14 -0.45 4.47 48.71
N LYS A 15 -0.55 5.70 48.18
CA LYS A 15 -0.61 5.95 46.73
C LYS A 15 0.66 5.52 46.01
N THR A 16 1.84 5.68 46.61
CA THR A 16 3.11 5.19 46.02
C THR A 16 3.26 3.68 46.08
N GLU A 17 2.79 3.02 47.14
CA GLU A 17 2.80 1.54 47.24
C GLU A 17 1.80 0.88 46.28
N ASP A 18 0.61 1.45 46.11
CA ASP A 18 -0.38 0.93 45.16
C ASP A 18 0.08 1.11 43.71
N ASN A 19 0.71 2.25 43.37
CA ASN A 19 1.32 2.46 42.05
C ASN A 19 2.49 1.49 41.79
N SER A 20 3.29 1.16 42.82
CA SER A 20 4.41 0.21 42.73
C SER A 20 3.91 -1.21 42.43
N LYS A 21 2.92 -1.70 43.19
CA LYS A 21 2.32 -3.02 42.98
C LYS A 21 1.58 -3.13 41.64
N GLN A 22 0.89 -2.06 41.24
CA GLN A 22 0.16 -2.00 39.97
C GLN A 22 1.11 -1.96 38.77
N ASN A 23 2.24 -1.25 38.88
CA ASN A 23 3.29 -1.30 37.88
C ASN A 23 3.89 -2.71 37.80
N ALA A 24 4.22 -3.35 38.93
CA ALA A 24 4.73 -4.72 38.97
C ALA A 24 3.80 -5.74 38.27
N GLN A 25 2.48 -5.58 38.41
CA GLN A 25 1.51 -6.43 37.74
C GLN A 25 1.45 -6.22 36.22
N ILE A 26 1.62 -4.97 35.75
CA ILE A 26 1.75 -4.66 34.32
C ILE A 26 3.06 -5.24 33.77
N TYR A 27 4.15 -5.17 34.54
CA TYR A 27 5.44 -5.76 34.18
C TYR A 27 5.33 -7.27 33.96
N GLU A 28 4.71 -8.01 34.90
CA GLU A 28 4.49 -9.45 34.78
C GLU A 28 3.61 -9.81 33.58
N GLU A 29 2.56 -9.03 33.29
CA GLU A 29 1.69 -9.31 32.14
C GLU A 29 2.37 -9.01 30.80
N ILE A 30 3.22 -7.97 30.70
CA ILE A 30 3.99 -7.72 29.48
C ILE A 30 5.08 -8.80 29.29
N LEU A 31 5.77 -9.21 30.36
CA LEU A 31 6.71 -10.34 30.31
C LEU A 31 6.01 -11.65 29.94
N ARG A 32 4.78 -11.85 30.41
CA ARG A 32 3.93 -12.97 30.01
C ARG A 32 3.52 -12.87 28.54
N LEU A 33 3.14 -11.69 28.04
CA LEU A 33 2.79 -11.48 26.63
C LEU A 33 4.01 -11.66 25.72
N LEU A 34 5.18 -11.13 26.11
CA LEU A 34 6.43 -11.35 25.40
C LEU A 34 6.84 -12.83 25.43
N SER A 35 6.65 -13.54 26.54
CA SER A 35 6.92 -14.98 26.59
C SER A 35 5.88 -15.82 25.83
N LEU A 36 4.61 -15.39 25.74
CA LEU A 36 3.60 -15.97 24.86
C LEU A 36 3.96 -15.76 23.38
N LEU A 37 4.44 -14.56 23.01
CA LEU A 37 4.99 -14.30 21.67
C LEU A 37 6.21 -15.21 21.37
N CYS A 38 6.95 -15.64 22.39
CA CYS A 38 8.05 -16.59 22.26
C CYS A 38 7.62 -18.06 22.22
N THR A 39 6.50 -18.44 22.84
CA THR A 39 6.14 -19.84 23.08
C THR A 39 4.97 -20.34 22.25
N ASP A 40 4.14 -19.44 21.72
CA ASP A 40 2.95 -19.78 20.96
C ASP A 40 3.24 -19.82 19.46
N ASP A 41 3.00 -20.96 18.81
CA ASP A 41 3.08 -21.08 17.34
C ASP A 41 2.04 -20.20 16.62
N GLN A 42 1.10 -19.61 17.37
CA GLN A 42 0.12 -18.66 16.86
C GLN A 42 0.66 -17.23 16.68
N PHE A 43 1.77 -16.85 17.32
CA PHE A 43 2.35 -15.52 17.19
C PHE A 43 3.67 -15.55 16.40
N PRO A 44 3.74 -14.88 15.24
CA PRO A 44 4.86 -15.07 14.30
C PRO A 44 6.20 -14.56 14.80
N LEU A 45 6.26 -13.60 15.73
CA LEU A 45 7.48 -12.90 16.15
C LEU A 45 8.43 -13.79 16.98
N CYS A 46 8.94 -14.86 16.36
CA CYS A 46 9.84 -15.86 16.92
C CYS A 46 11.20 -15.29 17.37
N ILE A 47 11.48 -14.03 17.06
CA ILE A 47 12.79 -13.38 17.26
C ILE A 47 13.06 -13.11 18.75
N PHE A 48 12.03 -13.08 19.59
CA PHE A 48 12.18 -12.92 21.03
C PHE A 48 12.58 -14.24 21.76
N ARG A 49 12.71 -15.37 21.05
CA ARG A 49 12.90 -16.72 21.65
C ARG A 49 14.20 -16.93 22.42
N GLN A 50 15.21 -16.04 22.36
CA GLN A 50 16.50 -16.29 23.02
C GLN A 50 17.16 -15.05 23.64
N GLY A 51 17.50 -15.12 24.93
CA GLY A 51 18.69 -14.49 25.50
C GLY A 51 18.60 -13.05 25.99
N THR A 52 17.42 -12.45 26.12
CA THR A 52 17.29 -11.08 26.63
C THR A 52 17.44 -11.05 28.16
N ASP A 53 18.34 -10.20 28.66
CA ASP A 53 18.48 -9.97 30.10
C ASP A 53 17.23 -9.29 30.68
N ALA A 54 16.98 -9.43 31.98
CA ALA A 54 15.83 -8.81 32.62
C ALA A 54 15.83 -7.27 32.44
N SER A 55 17.02 -6.66 32.41
CA SER A 55 17.23 -5.21 32.24
C SER A 55 16.66 -4.69 30.92
N SER A 56 16.90 -5.39 29.81
CA SER A 56 16.40 -5.02 28.48
C SER A 56 14.87 -5.05 28.42
N HIS A 57 14.24 -6.03 29.08
CA HIS A 57 12.78 -6.10 29.18
C HIS A 57 12.19 -4.92 29.95
N TYR A 58 12.80 -4.52 31.07
CA TYR A 58 12.37 -3.35 31.84
C TYR A 58 12.42 -2.07 31.01
N HIS A 59 13.48 -1.89 30.23
CA HIS A 59 13.65 -0.70 29.42
C HIS A 59 12.66 -0.61 28.24
N ILE A 60 12.33 -1.74 27.60
CA ILE A 60 11.25 -1.79 26.59
C ILE A 60 9.93 -1.33 27.19
N ILE A 61 9.60 -1.83 28.39
CA ILE A 61 8.32 -1.52 29.04
C ILE A 61 8.25 -0.03 29.39
N GLU A 62 9.34 0.55 29.90
CA GLU A 62 9.42 1.99 30.17
C GLU A 62 9.18 2.82 28.89
N VAL A 63 9.79 2.42 27.78
CA VAL A 63 9.64 3.10 26.49
C VAL A 63 8.22 2.93 25.92
N VAL A 64 7.65 1.74 26.00
CA VAL A 64 6.26 1.44 25.59
C VAL A 64 5.25 2.21 26.44
N LEU A 65 5.54 2.50 27.71
CA LEU A 65 4.66 3.30 28.55
C LEU A 65 4.79 4.82 28.32
N SER A 66 5.81 5.26 27.56
CA SER A 66 6.03 6.67 27.25
C SER A 66 5.60 7.04 25.82
N PRO A 67 4.70 8.01 25.61
CA PRO A 67 4.14 8.33 24.29
C PRO A 67 5.08 9.09 23.34
N THR A 68 6.21 9.60 23.81
CA THR A 68 7.11 10.48 23.03
C THR A 68 8.35 9.77 22.47
N LYS A 69 8.46 8.44 22.63
CA LYS A 69 9.69 7.67 22.44
C LYS A 69 9.63 6.61 21.33
N SER A 70 8.89 6.83 20.24
CA SER A 70 8.78 5.84 19.15
C SER A 70 10.11 5.51 18.47
N GLU A 71 10.99 6.50 18.30
CA GLU A 71 12.37 6.26 17.81
C GLU A 71 13.20 5.43 18.79
N GLU A 72 13.04 5.67 20.10
CA GLU A 72 13.71 4.86 21.14
C GLU A 72 13.19 3.42 21.11
N PHE A 73 11.88 3.23 20.87
CA PHE A 73 11.28 1.91 20.72
C PHE A 73 11.88 1.14 19.53
N LEU A 74 12.04 1.81 18.38
CA LEU A 74 12.70 1.23 17.21
C LEU A 74 14.15 0.82 17.53
N ILE A 75 14.93 1.71 18.18
CA ILE A 75 16.32 1.41 18.56
C ILE A 75 16.38 0.18 19.48
N LEU A 76 15.48 0.10 20.46
CA LEU A 76 15.41 -1.04 21.37
C LEU A 76 15.03 -2.33 20.66
N LEU A 77 14.00 -2.30 19.80
CA LEU A 77 13.62 -3.47 19.01
C LEU A 77 14.76 -3.97 18.15
N VAL A 78 15.47 -3.08 17.44
CA VAL A 78 16.60 -3.49 16.61
C VAL A 78 17.72 -4.09 17.45
N LYS A 79 18.01 -3.54 18.64
CA LYS A 79 18.98 -4.14 19.58
C LYS A 79 18.57 -5.54 20.04
N LEU A 80 17.29 -5.75 20.32
CA LEU A 80 16.76 -7.04 20.74
C LEU A 80 16.81 -8.07 19.62
N ILE A 81 16.45 -7.67 18.39
CA ILE A 81 16.53 -8.52 17.20
C ILE A 81 17.98 -8.99 16.99
N TRP A 82 18.95 -8.12 17.19
CA TRP A 82 20.37 -8.48 17.08
C TRP A 82 20.89 -9.30 18.25
N ASN A 83 20.36 -9.13 19.47
CA ASN A 83 20.73 -9.92 20.66
C ASN A 83 22.25 -10.13 20.81
N ASN A 84 23.02 -9.04 20.82
CA ASN A 84 24.49 -9.02 20.87
C ASN A 84 25.23 -9.67 19.68
N ARG A 85 24.53 -10.14 18.64
CA ARG A 85 25.14 -10.49 17.36
C ARG A 85 25.64 -9.21 16.68
N THR A 86 26.65 -9.31 15.83
CA THR A 86 27.06 -8.19 14.96
C THR A 86 26.25 -8.18 13.67
N ASN A 87 25.98 -9.37 13.13
CA ASN A 87 25.32 -9.56 11.85
C ASN A 87 24.20 -10.61 11.97
N ILE A 88 23.17 -10.46 11.13
CA ILE A 88 22.08 -11.44 10.98
C ILE A 88 22.03 -11.92 9.52
N PRO A 89 21.92 -13.23 9.26
CA PRO A 89 21.73 -13.75 7.91
C PRO A 89 20.48 -13.18 7.23
N ARG A 90 20.56 -12.88 5.93
CA ARG A 90 19.43 -12.33 5.15
C ARG A 90 18.12 -13.10 5.30
N HIS A 91 18.17 -14.43 5.33
CA HIS A 91 16.97 -15.27 5.46
C HIS A 91 16.24 -15.09 6.81
N GLU A 92 16.95 -14.78 7.90
CA GLU A 92 16.33 -14.45 9.19
C GLU A 92 15.63 -13.08 9.12
N ILE A 93 16.20 -12.11 8.39
CA ILE A 93 15.54 -10.81 8.14
C ILE A 93 14.32 -10.97 7.21
N THR A 94 14.37 -11.85 6.21
CA THR A 94 13.21 -12.18 5.39
C THR A 94 12.09 -12.76 6.26
N LYS A 95 12.44 -13.64 7.20
CA LYS A 95 11.48 -14.19 8.17
C LYS A 95 10.93 -13.10 9.09
N LEU A 96 11.74 -12.15 9.55
CA LEU A 96 11.27 -11.00 10.32
C LEU A 96 10.16 -10.23 9.57
N PHE A 97 10.34 -9.93 8.29
CA PHE A 97 9.31 -9.24 7.51
C PHE A 97 8.04 -10.08 7.35
N TYR A 98 8.20 -11.39 7.14
CA TYR A 98 7.07 -12.32 7.14
C TYR A 98 6.30 -12.26 8.47
N ASP A 99 7.02 -12.28 9.59
CA ASP A 99 6.43 -12.28 10.92
C ASP A 99 5.69 -10.97 11.23
N CYS A 100 6.27 -9.83 10.86
CA CYS A 100 5.62 -8.51 10.95
C CYS A 100 4.35 -8.44 10.08
N CYS A 101 4.43 -8.88 8.83
CA CYS A 101 3.29 -8.89 7.91
C CYS A 101 2.16 -9.78 8.43
N MET A 102 2.49 -10.99 8.88
CA MET A 102 1.54 -11.91 9.50
C MET A 102 0.89 -11.30 10.74
N PHE A 103 1.66 -10.64 11.60
CA PHE A 103 1.14 -9.98 12.79
C PHE A 103 0.12 -8.90 12.40
N ASP A 104 0.51 -7.99 11.49
CA ASP A 104 -0.34 -6.89 11.05
C ASP A 104 -1.62 -7.36 10.37
N LEU A 105 -1.51 -8.36 9.50
CA LEU A 105 -2.68 -8.94 8.83
C LEU A 105 -3.59 -9.63 9.84
N LYS A 106 -3.08 -10.39 10.81
CA LYS A 106 -3.93 -10.99 11.86
C LYS A 106 -4.66 -9.93 12.70
N GLN A 107 -3.97 -8.84 13.04
CA GLN A 107 -4.59 -7.72 13.76
C GLN A 107 -5.62 -6.98 12.88
N ALA A 108 -5.39 -6.87 11.57
CA ALA A 108 -6.31 -6.19 10.66
C ALA A 108 -7.55 -7.05 10.35
N LEU A 109 -7.38 -8.38 10.41
CA LEU A 109 -8.36 -9.40 10.04
C LEU A 109 -9.09 -10.01 11.26
N THR A 110 -9.16 -9.32 12.39
CA THR A 110 -9.60 -9.79 13.73
C THR A 110 -10.84 -10.69 13.80
N GLU A 111 -11.76 -10.65 12.83
CA GLU A 111 -13.00 -11.45 12.83
C GLU A 111 -12.91 -12.74 11.99
N ASP A 112 -11.89 -12.89 11.15
CA ASP A 112 -11.84 -13.90 10.08
C ASP A 112 -10.47 -14.64 10.03
N VAL A 113 -9.79 -14.71 11.18
CA VAL A 113 -8.45 -15.31 11.33
C VAL A 113 -8.42 -16.76 10.84
N THR A 114 -9.54 -17.48 10.90
CA THR A 114 -9.67 -18.87 10.42
C THR A 114 -9.59 -19.00 8.90
N THR A 115 -9.84 -17.90 8.17
CA THR A 115 -9.95 -17.87 6.71
C THR A 115 -8.63 -17.41 6.07
N PHE A 116 -7.77 -16.73 6.82
CA PHE A 116 -6.46 -16.29 6.35
C PHE A 116 -5.46 -17.47 6.30
N GLN A 117 -5.07 -17.86 5.08
CA GLN A 117 -4.09 -18.92 4.87
C GLN A 117 -2.70 -18.31 4.63
N THR A 118 -1.66 -18.89 5.25
CA THR A 118 -0.26 -18.48 5.06
C THR A 118 0.21 -18.61 3.61
N SER A 119 -0.43 -19.49 2.82
CA SER A 119 -0.23 -19.63 1.39
C SER A 119 -0.56 -18.37 0.58
N MET A 120 -1.31 -17.42 1.16
CA MET A 120 -1.65 -16.15 0.51
C MET A 120 -0.49 -15.14 0.57
N LEU A 121 0.56 -15.43 1.33
CA LEU A 121 1.72 -14.56 1.44
C LEU A 121 2.73 -14.78 0.33
N ASP A 122 3.27 -13.67 -0.19
CA ASP A 122 4.25 -13.67 -1.26
C ASP A 122 5.68 -13.54 -0.74
N ASN A 123 6.42 -14.66 -0.75
CA ASN A 123 7.83 -14.71 -0.37
C ASN A 123 8.73 -13.82 -1.22
N GLN A 124 8.33 -13.49 -2.46
CA GLN A 124 9.11 -12.60 -3.31
C GLN A 124 9.06 -11.16 -2.81
N CYS A 125 7.95 -10.74 -2.19
CA CYS A 125 7.86 -9.43 -1.54
C CYS A 125 8.88 -9.31 -0.40
N PHE A 126 8.94 -10.30 0.49
CA PHE A 126 9.89 -10.29 1.61
C PHE A 126 11.34 -10.36 1.12
N SER A 127 11.61 -11.17 0.09
CA SER A 127 12.93 -11.24 -0.54
C SER A 127 13.34 -9.89 -1.13
N ALA A 128 12.42 -9.17 -1.78
CA ALA A 128 12.69 -7.86 -2.36
C ALA A 128 12.97 -6.77 -1.30
N LEU A 129 12.30 -6.84 -0.14
CA LEU A 129 12.61 -5.98 1.01
C LEU A 129 13.99 -6.30 1.57
N THR A 130 14.30 -7.58 1.81
CA THR A 130 15.62 -7.99 2.30
C THR A 130 16.73 -7.56 1.33
N ASN A 131 16.54 -7.74 0.02
CA ASN A 131 17.50 -7.32 -1.01
C ASN A 131 17.68 -5.79 -1.10
N SER A 132 16.75 -5.00 -0.55
CA SER A 132 16.92 -3.55 -0.48
C SER A 132 17.76 -3.07 0.70
N ILE A 133 18.08 -3.96 1.64
CA ILE A 133 18.98 -3.66 2.76
C ILE A 133 20.42 -3.94 2.35
N GLY A 134 21.26 -2.91 2.41
CA GLY A 134 22.70 -3.01 2.13
C GLY A 134 23.02 -3.38 0.67
N THR A 135 24.23 -3.88 0.44
CA THR A 135 24.65 -4.37 -0.88
C THR A 135 24.32 -5.86 -1.04
N ASN A 136 23.84 -6.27 -2.21
CA ASN A 136 23.47 -7.68 -2.52
C ASN A 136 24.64 -8.68 -2.42
N THR A 137 25.86 -8.22 -2.13
CA THR A 137 27.08 -9.03 -2.10
C THR A 137 27.31 -9.71 -0.76
N THR A 138 26.75 -9.21 0.35
CA THR A 138 26.92 -9.81 1.67
C THR A 138 25.76 -10.74 1.99
N SER A 139 26.07 -11.93 2.52
CA SER A 139 25.04 -12.87 3.00
C SER A 139 24.32 -12.37 4.25
N ASP A 140 24.98 -11.47 4.99
CA ASP A 140 24.55 -11.00 6.29
C ASP A 140 24.34 -9.49 6.27
N ILE A 141 23.47 -9.03 7.18
CA ILE A 141 23.08 -7.64 7.37
C ILE A 141 23.60 -7.18 8.73
N GLU A 142 24.24 -6.01 8.76
CA GLU A 142 24.69 -5.35 9.98
C GLU A 142 23.54 -4.60 10.67
N GLN A 143 23.63 -4.45 12.00
CA GLN A 143 22.60 -3.77 12.80
C GLN A 143 22.33 -2.34 12.34
N GLU A 144 23.40 -1.57 12.13
CA GLU A 144 23.30 -0.16 11.73
C GLU A 144 22.70 -0.03 10.32
N GLN A 145 23.07 -0.93 9.40
CA GLN A 145 22.52 -0.95 8.05
C GLN A 145 21.02 -1.21 8.07
N PHE A 146 20.57 -2.19 8.85
CA PHE A 146 19.14 -2.47 9.03
C PHE A 146 18.41 -1.30 9.67
N TYR A 147 18.93 -0.75 10.76
CA TYR A 147 18.33 0.38 11.46
C TYR A 147 18.14 1.59 10.55
N GLN A 148 19.20 2.00 9.84
CA GLN A 148 19.14 3.13 8.90
C GLN A 148 18.17 2.86 7.75
N TRP A 149 18.14 1.62 7.25
CA TRP A 149 17.20 1.23 6.21
C TRP A 149 15.75 1.29 6.69
N VAL A 150 15.42 0.72 7.86
CA VAL A 150 14.07 0.75 8.42
C VAL A 150 13.64 2.20 8.64
N ARG A 151 14.49 3.02 9.25
CA ARG A 151 14.21 4.44 9.48
C ARG A 151 13.93 5.21 8.19
N ALA A 152 14.65 4.91 7.11
CA ALA A 152 14.53 5.63 5.85
C ALA A 152 13.44 5.09 4.91
N GLN A 153 13.26 3.78 4.85
CA GLN A 153 12.42 3.10 3.85
C GLN A 153 11.19 2.43 4.46
N PHE A 154 11.17 2.11 5.75
CA PHE A 154 10.07 1.39 6.37
C PHE A 154 9.83 1.77 7.85
N PRO A 155 9.64 3.05 8.17
CA PRO A 155 9.64 3.56 9.55
C PRO A 155 8.45 3.06 10.39
N THR A 156 7.37 2.64 9.74
CA THR A 156 6.17 2.12 10.38
C THR A 156 6.18 0.60 10.59
N LEU A 157 7.28 -0.09 10.25
CA LEU A 157 7.38 -1.56 10.30
C LEU A 157 6.94 -2.17 11.64
N PHE A 158 7.31 -1.51 12.75
CA PHE A 158 6.99 -1.99 14.10
C PHE A 158 5.85 -1.21 14.78
N TYR A 159 5.21 -0.28 14.05
CA TYR A 159 4.24 0.64 14.62
C TYR A 159 3.02 -0.09 15.21
N ASN A 160 2.46 -1.05 14.48
CA ASN A 160 1.31 -1.80 14.97
C ASN A 160 1.66 -2.67 16.18
N PHE A 161 2.87 -3.24 16.21
CA PHE A 161 3.36 -3.99 17.36
C PHE A 161 3.51 -3.08 18.59
N GLU A 162 4.07 -1.89 18.41
CA GLU A 162 4.16 -0.86 19.45
C GLU A 162 2.77 -0.49 20.00
N MET A 163 1.82 -0.21 19.09
CA MET A 163 0.46 0.17 19.46
C MET A 163 -0.29 -0.96 20.17
N TRP A 164 -0.08 -2.19 19.72
CA TRP A 164 -0.64 -3.38 20.38
C TRP A 164 -0.10 -3.53 21.80
N LEU A 165 1.22 -3.42 22.01
CA LEU A 165 1.83 -3.45 23.33
C LEU A 165 1.27 -2.35 24.24
N ARG A 166 1.13 -1.11 23.72
CA ARG A 166 0.53 0.02 24.46
C ARG A 166 -0.91 -0.26 24.87
N LYS A 167 -1.72 -0.81 23.96
CA LYS A 167 -3.13 -1.16 24.22
C LYS A 167 -3.23 -2.23 25.32
N HIS A 168 -2.46 -3.31 25.22
CA HIS A 168 -2.48 -4.38 26.23
C HIS A 168 -1.94 -3.91 27.59
N SER A 169 -0.94 -3.03 27.60
CA SER A 169 -0.38 -2.45 28.83
C SER A 169 -1.36 -1.52 29.57
N THR A 170 -2.28 -0.89 28.82
CA THR A 170 -3.30 0.04 29.38
C THR A 170 -4.60 -0.65 29.73
N LEU A 171 -5.01 -1.70 29.01
CA LEU A 171 -6.17 -2.53 29.37
C LEU A 171 -6.00 -3.22 30.73
N SER A 172 -4.77 -3.60 31.11
CA SER A 172 -4.47 -4.08 32.47
C SER A 172 -4.79 -3.05 33.57
N LYS A 173 -4.95 -1.75 33.25
CA LYS A 173 -5.31 -0.69 34.21
C LYS A 173 -6.82 -0.51 34.36
N ASN A 174 -7.62 -0.96 33.39
CA ASN A 174 -9.07 -0.74 33.35
C ASN A 174 -9.82 -2.05 33.10
N ASN A 175 -10.04 -2.83 34.16
CA ASN A 175 -11.01 -3.93 34.15
C ASN A 175 -12.44 -3.39 34.05
N LYS A 176 -12.89 -2.93 32.87
CA LYS A 176 -14.31 -2.78 32.53
C LYS A 176 -14.58 -3.00 31.04
N THR A 177 -15.36 -4.06 30.78
CA THR A 177 -16.31 -4.26 29.66
C THR A 177 -15.79 -4.01 28.25
N SER A 178 -15.34 -5.08 27.62
CA SER A 178 -15.30 -5.21 26.16
C SER A 178 -16.72 -5.06 25.61
N GLN A 179 -16.96 -4.00 24.85
CA GLN A 179 -18.08 -3.97 23.91
C GLN A 179 -17.71 -4.88 22.74
N GLU A 180 -18.50 -5.94 22.54
CA GLU A 180 -18.52 -6.74 21.32
C GLU A 180 -18.88 -5.80 20.16
N ALA A 181 -17.93 -5.59 19.26
CA ALA A 181 -18.21 -4.95 17.99
C ALA A 181 -19.16 -5.87 17.20
N SER A 182 -20.28 -5.32 16.74
CA SER A 182 -21.26 -6.04 15.94
C SER A 182 -20.61 -6.52 14.65
N ALA A 183 -20.51 -7.84 14.50
CA ALA A 183 -20.05 -8.54 13.30
C ALA A 183 -20.88 -8.09 12.09
N SER A 184 -20.37 -7.11 11.36
CA SER A 184 -20.85 -6.80 10.02
C SER A 184 -20.27 -7.85 9.09
N ASN A 185 -21.09 -8.48 8.23
CA ASN A 185 -20.65 -9.41 7.19
C ASN A 185 -19.65 -8.73 6.23
N ARG A 186 -18.37 -8.68 6.61
CA ARG A 186 -17.27 -8.12 5.82
C ARG A 186 -16.54 -9.28 5.16
N SER A 187 -16.65 -9.38 3.84
CA SER A 187 -15.89 -10.37 3.07
C SER A 187 -14.51 -9.82 2.75
N LEU A 188 -13.45 -10.61 2.94
CA LEU A 188 -12.12 -10.28 2.43
C LEU A 188 -12.18 -9.96 0.93
N MET A 189 -11.53 -8.88 0.54
CA MET A 189 -11.38 -8.47 -0.86
C MET A 189 -10.68 -9.58 -1.66
N LYS A 190 -11.31 -10.00 -2.76
CA LYS A 190 -10.72 -11.00 -3.66
C LYS A 190 -9.53 -10.39 -4.40
N MET A 191 -8.34 -10.92 -4.13
CA MET A 191 -7.07 -10.48 -4.71
C MET A 191 -6.46 -11.67 -5.47
N ASN A 192 -6.93 -11.88 -6.71
CA ASN A 192 -6.54 -13.02 -7.54
C ASN A 192 -5.54 -12.63 -8.65
N ASN A 193 -4.93 -11.46 -8.55
CA ASN A 193 -4.12 -10.83 -9.58
C ASN A 193 -2.70 -10.57 -9.05
N ILE A 194 -1.98 -9.60 -9.63
CA ILE A 194 -0.66 -9.16 -9.17
C ILE A 194 -0.72 -8.67 -7.72
N LEU A 195 -1.76 -7.89 -7.38
CA LEU A 195 -1.96 -7.43 -6.01
C LEU A 195 -2.41 -8.59 -5.12
N ASN A 196 -1.74 -8.76 -3.97
CA ASN A 196 -2.07 -9.73 -2.94
C ASN A 196 -1.97 -9.06 -1.54
N PRO A 197 -2.40 -9.73 -0.45
CA PRO A 197 -2.38 -9.16 0.88
C PRO A 197 -0.99 -8.70 1.35
N THR A 198 0.09 -9.37 0.92
CA THR A 198 1.47 -8.97 1.25
C THR A 198 1.85 -7.66 0.60
N TRP A 199 1.50 -7.46 -0.68
CA TRP A 199 1.72 -6.20 -1.37
C TRP A 199 0.87 -5.08 -0.78
N VAL A 200 -0.37 -5.36 -0.37
CA VAL A 200 -1.21 -4.37 0.34
C VAL A 200 -0.60 -3.99 1.68
N TRP A 201 -0.09 -4.95 2.45
CA TRP A 201 0.67 -4.67 3.67
C TRP A 201 1.85 -3.75 3.37
N LEU A 202 2.68 -4.07 2.38
CA LEU A 202 3.83 -3.23 2.04
C LEU A 202 3.41 -1.81 1.60
N LEU A 203 2.40 -1.70 0.74
CA LEU A 203 1.94 -0.42 0.20
C LEU A 203 1.29 0.44 1.29
N THR A 204 0.45 -0.13 2.17
CA THR A 204 -0.19 0.62 3.27
C THR A 204 0.79 1.28 4.23
N HIS A 205 2.00 0.73 4.35
CA HIS A 205 3.06 1.32 5.17
C HIS A 205 3.82 2.45 4.46
N ASN A 206 3.85 2.45 3.13
CA ASN A 206 4.77 3.28 2.35
C ASN A 206 4.10 4.34 1.47
N ILE A 207 2.88 4.10 1.00
CA ILE A 207 2.18 5.05 0.12
C ILE A 207 1.54 6.20 0.91
N PRO A 208 1.33 7.36 0.29
CA PRO A 208 0.65 8.48 0.92
C PRO A 208 -0.78 8.16 1.39
N ILE A 209 -1.22 8.85 2.44
CA ILE A 209 -2.55 8.64 3.07
C ILE A 209 -3.72 8.84 2.11
N VAL A 210 -3.57 9.66 1.07
CA VAL A 210 -4.61 9.89 0.05
C VAL A 210 -5.00 8.60 -0.69
N TYR A 211 -4.12 7.61 -0.72
CA TYR A 211 -4.37 6.30 -1.32
C TYR A 211 -4.91 5.27 -0.32
N LEU A 212 -5.11 5.65 0.94
CA LEU A 212 -5.50 4.75 2.02
C LEU A 212 -6.76 5.21 2.75
N SER A 213 -7.22 6.43 2.50
CA SER A 213 -8.38 7.01 3.16
C SER A 213 -9.05 8.04 2.26
N VAL A 214 -10.36 7.91 2.06
CA VAL A 214 -11.17 8.88 1.29
C VAL A 214 -11.63 10.04 2.18
N ASP A 215 -11.90 9.80 3.47
CA ASP A 215 -12.53 10.76 4.38
C ASP A 215 -11.71 11.13 5.62
N ASN A 216 -10.40 10.81 5.65
CA ASN A 216 -9.54 10.92 6.84
C ASN A 216 -10.07 10.15 8.07
N SER A 217 -11.00 9.21 7.87
CA SER A 217 -11.59 8.39 8.94
C SER A 217 -10.59 7.40 9.55
N CYS A 218 -9.60 6.96 8.75
CA CYS A 218 -8.58 6.01 9.19
C CYS A 218 -7.48 6.73 9.99
N THR A 219 -7.54 6.60 11.31
CA THR A 219 -6.57 7.24 12.22
C THR A 219 -5.32 6.40 12.40
N THR A 220 -5.46 5.07 12.43
CA THR A 220 -4.35 4.14 12.61
C THR A 220 -3.97 3.44 11.31
N LEU A 221 -2.78 2.85 11.29
CA LEU A 221 -2.33 2.02 10.17
C LEU A 221 -3.18 0.76 9.99
N LEU A 222 -3.65 0.21 11.11
CA LEU A 222 -4.55 -0.94 11.13
C LEU A 222 -5.90 -0.61 10.47
N ASP A 223 -6.48 0.55 10.82
CA ASP A 223 -7.74 1.01 10.19
C ASP A 223 -7.56 1.12 8.67
N ARG A 224 -6.42 1.64 8.21
CA ARG A 224 -6.10 1.77 6.78
C ARG A 224 -6.04 0.40 6.10
N MET A 225 -5.31 -0.54 6.70
CA MET A 225 -5.21 -1.91 6.17
C MET A 225 -6.58 -2.58 6.12
N SER A 226 -7.34 -2.55 7.21
CA SER A 226 -8.68 -3.13 7.28
C SER A 226 -9.64 -2.48 6.29
N SER A 227 -9.54 -1.16 6.06
CA SER A 227 -10.39 -0.46 5.10
C SER A 227 -10.09 -0.89 3.66
N VAL A 228 -8.82 -1.08 3.31
CA VAL A 228 -8.46 -1.65 2.00
C VAL A 228 -8.94 -3.10 1.87
N LEU A 229 -8.72 -3.94 2.88
CA LEU A 229 -8.97 -5.38 2.82
C LEU A 229 -10.46 -5.76 2.92
N TYR A 230 -11.29 -5.02 3.66
CA TYR A 230 -12.70 -5.36 3.89
C TYR A 230 -13.69 -4.36 3.30
N ASP A 231 -13.42 -3.06 3.45
CA ASP A 231 -14.39 -2.04 3.05
C ASP A 231 -14.38 -1.81 1.53
N ARG A 232 -13.46 -2.49 0.81
CA ARG A 232 -13.24 -2.42 -0.64
C ARG A 232 -13.00 -0.98 -1.08
N MET A 233 -12.15 -0.29 -0.32
CA MET A 233 -11.70 1.06 -0.66
C MET A 233 -10.98 1.07 -2.00
N TRP A 234 -10.16 0.04 -2.22
CA TRP A 234 -9.54 -0.20 -3.52
C TRP A 234 -10.52 -1.00 -4.36
N ASN A 235 -10.95 -0.38 -5.45
CA ASN A 235 -11.86 -0.97 -6.41
C ASN A 235 -11.06 -1.36 -7.64
N TYR A 236 -11.26 -2.59 -8.07
CA TYR A 236 -10.68 -3.08 -9.30
C TYR A 236 -11.17 -2.26 -10.49
N LEU A 237 -10.24 -1.76 -11.32
CA LEU A 237 -10.57 -1.03 -12.55
C LEU A 237 -10.17 -1.82 -13.81
N TYR A 238 -9.02 -2.49 -13.82
CA TYR A 238 -8.49 -3.16 -15.01
C TYR A 238 -7.41 -4.21 -14.69
N ASP A 239 -7.43 -5.33 -15.41
CA ASP A 239 -6.40 -6.39 -15.43
C ASP A 239 -6.14 -6.78 -16.88
N SER A 240 -4.88 -6.74 -17.29
CA SER A 240 -4.50 -7.17 -18.63
C SER A 240 -4.83 -8.64 -18.93
N HIS A 241 -4.83 -9.53 -17.94
CA HIS A 241 -5.15 -10.95 -18.14
C HIS A 241 -6.63 -11.17 -18.45
N ARG A 242 -7.50 -10.39 -17.80
CA ARG A 242 -8.95 -10.55 -17.89
C ARG A 242 -9.57 -9.67 -18.96
N ASP A 243 -9.11 -8.43 -19.04
CA ASP A 243 -9.71 -7.39 -19.87
C ASP A 243 -8.96 -7.20 -21.21
N GLY A 244 -7.72 -7.74 -21.31
CA GLY A 244 -6.85 -7.77 -22.48
C GLY A 244 -5.83 -6.61 -22.52
N SER A 245 -4.61 -6.85 -23.00
CA SER A 245 -3.43 -5.98 -22.81
C SER A 245 -3.31 -4.73 -23.70
N SER A 246 -4.30 -4.40 -24.53
CA SER A 246 -4.15 -3.29 -25.48
C SER A 246 -4.32 -1.93 -24.82
N LEU A 247 -3.58 -0.93 -25.33
CA LEU A 247 -3.68 0.47 -24.90
C LEU A 247 -5.12 0.99 -24.89
N ASN A 248 -5.91 0.67 -25.92
CA ASN A 248 -7.32 1.10 -26.00
C ASN A 248 -8.17 0.53 -24.85
N ARG A 249 -7.92 -0.72 -24.44
CA ARG A 249 -8.62 -1.36 -23.33
C ARG A 249 -8.22 -0.73 -22.01
N PHE A 250 -6.92 -0.49 -21.83
CA PHE A 250 -6.39 0.22 -20.67
C PHE A 250 -7.02 1.63 -20.54
N GLN A 251 -7.03 2.44 -21.61
CA GLN A 251 -7.65 3.76 -21.61
C GLN A 251 -9.13 3.70 -21.30
N HIS A 252 -9.87 2.79 -21.93
CA HIS A 252 -11.30 2.63 -21.72
C HIS A 252 -11.65 2.39 -20.24
N HIS A 253 -10.83 1.63 -19.50
CA HIS A 253 -11.09 1.30 -18.10
C HIS A 253 -10.65 2.37 -17.09
N ILE A 254 -9.70 3.24 -17.47
CA ILE A 254 -9.06 4.16 -16.52
C ILE A 254 -9.51 5.60 -16.74
N PHE A 255 -9.66 6.04 -17.98
CA PHE A 255 -10.08 7.42 -18.27
C PHE A 255 -11.50 7.68 -17.73
N GLY A 256 -11.73 8.89 -17.23
CA GLY A 256 -12.99 9.29 -16.58
C GLY A 256 -13.10 8.90 -15.11
N TYR A 257 -12.12 8.17 -14.54
CA TYR A 257 -12.07 7.92 -13.10
C TYR A 257 -11.51 9.13 -12.36
N LYS A 258 -12.39 9.88 -11.68
CA LYS A 258 -12.06 11.15 -11.01
C LYS A 258 -11.58 10.99 -9.58
N ALA A 259 -10.66 10.06 -9.35
CA ALA A 259 -10.07 9.80 -8.04
C ALA A 259 -8.68 9.16 -8.19
N PRO A 260 -7.89 9.05 -7.09
CA PRO A 260 -6.57 8.47 -7.16
C PRO A 260 -6.57 7.01 -7.63
N ILE A 261 -5.52 6.61 -8.34
CA ILE A 261 -5.35 5.29 -8.94
C ILE A 261 -3.98 4.72 -8.59
N ILE A 262 -3.94 3.42 -8.33
CA ILE A 262 -2.72 2.63 -8.19
C ILE A 262 -2.62 1.68 -9.39
N ILE A 263 -1.47 1.63 -10.04
CA ILE A 263 -1.21 0.80 -11.21
C ILE A 263 0.04 -0.05 -10.95
N LEU A 264 -0.11 -1.35 -11.04
CA LEU A 264 0.98 -2.32 -10.98
C LEU A 264 1.36 -2.73 -12.40
N PHE A 265 2.66 -2.67 -12.72
CA PHE A 265 3.22 -3.12 -13.99
C PHE A 265 4.20 -4.27 -13.72
N GLU A 266 3.84 -5.46 -14.15
CA GLU A 266 4.73 -6.62 -14.14
C GLU A 266 5.43 -6.75 -15.49
N ILE A 267 6.75 -6.87 -15.45
CA ILE A 267 7.60 -7.02 -16.62
C ILE A 267 8.10 -8.47 -16.68
N SER A 268 8.18 -9.01 -17.89
CA SER A 268 8.59 -10.40 -18.17
C SER A 268 9.96 -10.79 -17.61
N ASN A 269 10.82 -9.82 -17.30
CA ASN A 269 12.14 -10.01 -16.69
C ASN A 269 12.09 -10.05 -15.15
N GLY A 270 10.90 -10.17 -14.55
CA GLY A 270 10.70 -10.34 -13.10
C GLY A 270 10.63 -9.03 -12.31
N TYR A 271 10.64 -7.88 -12.98
CA TYR A 271 10.45 -6.58 -12.32
C TYR A 271 8.98 -6.28 -12.11
N LEU A 272 8.67 -5.64 -10.98
CA LEU A 272 7.33 -5.17 -10.64
C LEU A 272 7.43 -3.71 -10.23
N PHE A 273 6.66 -2.84 -10.87
CA PHE A 273 6.58 -1.43 -10.56
C PHE A 273 5.17 -1.06 -10.09
N CYS A 274 5.08 -0.09 -9.17
CA CYS A 274 3.81 0.45 -8.68
C CYS A 274 3.79 1.96 -8.88
N LEU A 275 2.93 2.43 -9.76
CA LEU A 275 2.63 3.85 -9.98
C LEU A 275 1.39 4.23 -9.17
N CYS A 276 1.51 5.26 -8.34
CA CYS A 276 0.37 5.89 -7.68
C CYS A 276 0.15 7.27 -8.31
N CYS A 277 -1.08 7.53 -8.75
CA CYS A 277 -1.49 8.79 -9.36
C CYS A 277 -2.64 9.39 -8.54
N ASP A 278 -2.45 10.62 -8.06
CA ASP A 278 -3.40 11.37 -7.23
C ASP A 278 -4.33 12.28 -8.03
N GLU A 279 -4.22 12.27 -9.36
CA GLU A 279 -5.07 13.02 -10.28
C GLU A 279 -5.79 12.09 -11.27
N GLU A 280 -6.83 12.60 -11.94
CA GLU A 280 -7.51 11.88 -13.03
C GLU A 280 -6.51 11.56 -14.15
N PHE A 281 -6.48 10.28 -14.51
CA PHE A 281 -5.62 9.77 -15.57
C PHE A 281 -6.14 10.24 -16.93
N LYS A 282 -5.27 10.89 -17.71
CA LYS A 282 -5.67 11.59 -18.94
C LYS A 282 -4.57 11.55 -19.99
N GLU A 283 -4.99 11.69 -21.25
CA GLU A 283 -4.08 12.07 -22.33
C GLU A 283 -3.76 13.56 -22.22
N SER A 284 -2.48 13.94 -22.27
CA SER A 284 -2.06 15.32 -22.08
C SER A 284 -0.79 15.62 -22.86
N PRO A 285 -0.68 16.82 -23.50
CA PRO A 285 0.56 17.26 -24.12
C PRO A 285 1.64 17.65 -23.09
N LYS A 286 1.30 17.69 -21.80
CA LYS A 286 2.21 17.99 -20.68
C LYS A 286 2.16 16.89 -19.63
N HIS A 287 3.23 16.76 -18.86
CA HIS A 287 3.24 15.87 -17.71
C HIS A 287 2.16 16.29 -16.69
N PHE A 288 1.59 15.31 -15.99
CA PHE A 288 0.55 15.45 -14.97
C PHE A 288 0.84 14.54 -13.77
N GLY A 289 -0.03 14.60 -12.76
CA GLY A 289 0.16 13.96 -11.46
C GLY A 289 0.55 14.98 -10.42
N GLY A 290 -0.16 14.97 -9.30
CA GLY A 290 -0.01 15.92 -8.22
C GLY A 290 1.19 15.62 -7.34
N ILE A 291 1.19 16.21 -6.14
CA ILE A 291 2.32 16.14 -5.20
C ILE A 291 2.44 14.77 -4.52
N GLN A 292 1.38 13.96 -4.53
CA GLN A 292 1.36 12.62 -3.96
C GLN A 292 1.58 11.54 -5.03
N ALA A 293 1.79 11.91 -6.29
CA ALA A 293 2.17 10.96 -7.33
C ALA A 293 3.54 10.34 -7.00
N CYS A 294 3.63 9.01 -7.08
CA CYS A 294 4.86 8.30 -6.77
C CYS A 294 5.02 7.01 -7.59
N LEU A 295 6.28 6.60 -7.79
CA LEU A 295 6.66 5.38 -8.48
C LEU A 295 7.58 4.55 -7.57
N TYR A 296 7.15 3.34 -7.27
CA TYR A 296 7.93 2.33 -6.57
C TYR A 296 8.42 1.25 -7.54
N GLN A 297 9.63 0.75 -7.31
CA GLN A 297 10.03 -0.58 -7.72
C GLN A 297 9.74 -1.52 -6.55
N LEU A 298 8.92 -2.53 -6.78
CA LEU A 298 8.56 -3.55 -5.80
C LEU A 298 9.44 -4.79 -5.92
N LYS A 299 9.81 -5.18 -7.16
CA LYS A 299 10.73 -6.30 -7.45
C LYS A 299 11.80 -5.90 -8.45
N PRO A 300 13.01 -6.51 -8.38
CA PRO A 300 13.46 -7.50 -7.38
C PRO A 300 14.00 -6.88 -6.09
N VAL A 301 14.10 -5.55 -6.05
CA VAL A 301 14.57 -4.76 -4.89
C VAL A 301 13.53 -3.68 -4.62
N PHE A 302 13.02 -3.62 -3.39
CA PHE A 302 12.07 -2.59 -3.00
C PHE A 302 12.75 -1.22 -2.94
N LYS A 303 12.19 -0.23 -3.65
CA LYS A 303 12.73 1.14 -3.69
C LYS A 303 11.68 2.15 -4.14
N LEU A 304 11.60 3.28 -3.44
CA LEU A 304 10.94 4.48 -3.95
C LEU A 304 11.83 5.16 -5.01
N ILE A 305 11.37 5.20 -6.27
CA ILE A 305 12.11 5.82 -7.38
C ILE A 305 11.77 7.31 -7.50
N ILE A 306 10.48 7.63 -7.44
CA ILE A 306 9.95 9.00 -7.51
C ILE A 306 8.86 9.15 -6.46
N GLY A 307 8.83 10.27 -5.77
CA GLY A 307 7.74 10.64 -4.89
C GLY A 307 8.26 11.38 -3.66
N ARG A 308 7.41 11.41 -2.63
CA ARG A 308 7.73 11.98 -1.33
C ARG A 308 8.06 10.87 -0.35
N ASN A 309 9.26 10.90 0.23
CA ASN A 309 9.58 10.19 1.46
C ASN A 309 9.29 11.13 2.65
N GLN A 310 9.06 10.60 3.85
CA GLN A 310 8.64 11.28 5.07
C GLN A 310 9.36 12.62 5.34
N ASN A 311 10.63 12.75 4.92
CA ASN A 311 11.43 13.96 5.12
C ASN A 311 11.95 14.64 3.84
N PHE A 312 11.75 14.05 2.64
CA PHE A 312 12.34 14.58 1.41
C PHE A 312 11.52 14.26 0.16
N LEU A 313 11.36 15.25 -0.70
CA LEU A 313 10.77 15.09 -2.03
C LEU A 313 11.88 14.61 -2.97
N ILE A 314 11.83 13.34 -3.38
CA ILE A 314 12.87 12.76 -4.23
C ILE A 314 12.82 13.42 -5.62
N LYS A 315 11.61 13.56 -6.20
CA LYS A 315 11.34 14.27 -7.46
C LYS A 315 9.92 14.84 -7.38
N GLY A 316 9.73 16.10 -7.82
CA GLY A 316 8.49 16.85 -7.64
C GLY A 316 7.29 16.36 -8.48
N PRO A 317 6.15 17.08 -8.43
CA PRO A 317 4.92 16.71 -9.16
C PRO A 317 5.13 16.70 -10.68
N ASN A 318 4.12 16.24 -11.41
CA ASN A 318 4.10 16.10 -12.87
C ASN A 318 5.07 15.03 -13.38
N ILE A 319 4.84 13.79 -12.95
CA ILE A 319 5.73 12.67 -13.23
C ILE A 319 5.20 11.73 -14.32
N ILE A 320 3.96 11.92 -14.76
CA ILE A 320 3.27 11.03 -15.70
C ILE A 320 3.02 11.78 -16.99
N PHE A 321 3.34 11.19 -18.12
CA PHE A 321 3.03 11.71 -19.44
C PHE A 321 2.47 10.58 -20.30
N MET A 322 1.31 10.80 -20.88
CA MET A 322 0.65 9.82 -21.74
C MET A 322 0.30 10.48 -23.07
N ASN A 323 0.84 9.91 -24.15
CA ASN A 323 0.57 10.35 -25.51
C ASN A 323 0.11 9.16 -26.35
N THR A 324 -1.06 9.26 -26.97
CA THR A 324 -1.58 8.19 -27.83
C THR A 324 -1.90 8.67 -29.24
N LYS A 325 -2.22 9.96 -29.40
CA LYS A 325 -2.69 10.53 -30.67
C LYS A 325 -1.81 11.66 -31.20
N LEU A 326 -1.03 12.34 -30.36
CA LEU A 326 -0.29 13.54 -30.76
C LEU A 326 1.00 13.16 -31.49
N ARG A 327 0.94 13.26 -32.82
CA ARG A 327 2.11 13.10 -33.70
C ARG A 327 3.02 14.32 -33.55
N GLY A 328 4.32 14.09 -33.33
CA GLY A 328 5.35 15.14 -33.35
C GLY A 328 5.88 15.62 -31.99
N LEU A 329 5.27 15.26 -30.85
CA LEU A 329 5.83 15.55 -29.52
C LEU A 329 6.76 14.44 -29.03
N SER A 330 6.29 13.20 -29.09
CA SER A 330 6.99 12.01 -28.61
C SER A 330 6.40 10.76 -29.25
N ALA A 331 7.10 9.63 -29.13
CA ALA A 331 6.53 8.34 -29.51
C ALA A 331 5.23 8.08 -28.71
N PRO A 332 4.23 7.40 -29.29
CA PRO A 332 3.04 7.01 -28.54
C PRO A 332 3.44 6.07 -27.40
N GLY A 333 2.80 6.21 -26.24
CA GLY A 333 3.10 5.43 -25.05
C GLY A 333 2.77 6.14 -23.73
N LEU A 334 3.11 5.45 -22.64
CA LEU A 334 3.06 5.95 -21.27
C LEU A 334 4.49 6.13 -20.76
N PHE A 335 4.81 7.35 -20.35
CA PHE A 335 6.12 7.75 -19.87
C PHE A 335 6.00 8.24 -18.43
N ILE A 336 6.87 7.73 -17.57
CA ILE A 336 6.94 8.13 -16.16
C ILE A 336 8.33 8.66 -15.89
N GLY A 337 8.44 9.95 -15.60
CA GLY A 337 9.69 10.68 -15.58
C GLY A 337 9.51 12.14 -15.22
N ARG A 338 10.63 12.82 -14.97
CA ARG A 338 10.61 14.30 -14.86
C ARG A 338 10.44 14.95 -16.23
N ASP A 339 10.97 14.31 -17.25
CA ASP A 339 10.97 14.78 -18.63
C ASP A 339 11.09 13.58 -19.57
N LEU A 340 10.77 13.78 -20.85
CA LEU A 340 10.82 12.75 -21.90
C LEU A 340 12.23 12.18 -22.10
N ALA A 341 13.27 12.99 -21.86
CA ALA A 341 14.67 12.56 -21.92
C ALA A 341 15.11 11.73 -20.69
N HIS A 342 14.43 11.91 -19.56
CA HIS A 342 14.79 11.30 -18.27
C HIS A 342 13.59 10.55 -17.68
N THR A 343 13.18 9.52 -18.40
CA THR A 343 12.12 8.59 -17.99
C THR A 343 12.70 7.43 -17.19
N PHE A 344 11.92 6.99 -16.21
CA PHE A 344 12.24 5.87 -15.34
C PHE A 344 11.50 4.60 -15.73
N LEU A 345 10.32 4.78 -16.30
CA LEU A 345 9.51 3.74 -16.90
C LEU A 345 8.87 4.32 -18.15
N ASN A 346 9.02 3.63 -19.27
CA ASN A 346 8.44 3.98 -20.55
C ASN A 346 7.81 2.72 -21.14
N ILE A 347 6.50 2.76 -21.36
CA ILE A 347 5.73 1.72 -22.02
C ILE A 347 5.35 2.25 -23.39
N ASP A 348 5.65 1.50 -24.43
CA ASP A 348 5.33 1.89 -25.81
C ASP A 348 3.82 1.95 -26.08
N GLY A 349 3.44 2.55 -27.21
CA GLY A 349 2.05 2.73 -27.61
C GLY A 349 1.29 1.42 -27.84
N ASP A 350 2.01 0.33 -28.12
CA ASP A 350 1.44 -1.00 -28.28
C ASP A 350 1.21 -1.72 -26.93
N PHE A 351 1.66 -1.12 -25.82
CA PHE A 351 1.59 -1.70 -24.48
C PHE A 351 2.27 -3.08 -24.40
N PHE A 352 3.41 -3.20 -25.09
CA PHE A 352 4.14 -4.46 -25.22
C PHE A 352 5.58 -4.32 -24.76
N ASN A 353 6.31 -3.29 -25.18
CA ASN A 353 7.69 -3.09 -24.78
C ASN A 353 7.78 -2.07 -23.65
N VAL A 354 8.65 -2.37 -22.68
CA VAL A 354 8.88 -1.53 -21.51
C VAL A 354 10.37 -1.26 -21.36
N LYS A 355 10.73 0.03 -21.30
CA LYS A 355 12.06 0.49 -20.91
C LYS A 355 12.00 1.00 -19.48
N HIS A 356 12.88 0.51 -18.63
CA HIS A 356 12.98 0.94 -17.23
C HIS A 356 14.44 1.18 -16.83
N LEU A 357 14.65 1.70 -15.62
CA LEU A 357 15.97 2.03 -15.10
C LEU A 357 17.02 0.91 -15.21
N ASN A 358 16.59 -0.35 -15.14
CA ASN A 358 17.50 -1.50 -15.06
C ASN A 358 17.54 -2.30 -16.38
N GLY A 359 16.96 -1.77 -17.46
CA GLY A 359 17.00 -2.39 -18.78
C GLY A 359 15.68 -2.31 -19.54
N GLU A 360 15.53 -3.19 -20.51
CA GLU A 360 14.33 -3.30 -21.35
C GLU A 360 13.68 -4.67 -21.15
N GLY A 361 12.37 -4.76 -21.33
CA GLY A 361 11.60 -5.99 -21.17
C GLY A 361 10.24 -5.89 -21.84
N ARG A 362 9.44 -6.95 -21.71
CA ARG A 362 8.05 -6.96 -22.20
C ARG A 362 7.08 -6.77 -21.05
N LEU A 363 5.99 -6.06 -21.29
CA LEU A 363 4.91 -5.93 -20.34
C LEU A 363 4.21 -7.29 -20.23
N ALA A 364 4.34 -7.92 -19.07
CA ALA A 364 3.72 -9.22 -18.79
C ALA A 364 2.29 -9.03 -18.30
N ALA A 365 2.09 -8.11 -17.36
CA ALA A 365 0.78 -7.85 -16.81
C ALA A 365 0.64 -6.42 -16.26
N ILE A 366 -0.62 -5.97 -16.19
CA ILE A 366 -1.04 -4.69 -15.62
C ILE A 366 -2.23 -4.94 -14.72
N ASP A 367 -2.20 -4.40 -13.50
CA ASP A 367 -3.30 -4.48 -12.54
C ASP A 367 -3.58 -3.08 -11.97
N VAL A 368 -4.83 -2.62 -12.07
CA VAL A 368 -5.20 -1.23 -11.79
C VAL A 368 -6.32 -1.16 -10.77
N TRP A 369 -6.09 -0.33 -9.75
CA TRP A 369 -6.95 -0.17 -8.58
C TRP A 369 -7.31 1.30 -8.38
N GLY A 370 -8.61 1.61 -8.40
CA GLY A 370 -9.15 2.93 -8.09
C GLY A 370 -9.41 3.10 -6.59
N VAL A 371 -9.05 4.25 -6.03
CA VAL A 371 -9.04 4.49 -4.58
C VAL A 371 -10.13 5.45 -4.09
N GLY A 372 -10.97 5.97 -4.99
CA GLY A 372 -12.09 6.87 -4.65
C GLY A 372 -13.30 6.21 -3.99
N GLY A 373 -13.19 4.94 -3.59
CA GLY A 373 -14.30 4.18 -3.01
C GLY A 373 -15.44 3.92 -3.99
N ARG A 374 -16.61 3.55 -3.43
CA ARG A 374 -17.79 3.14 -4.21
C ARG A 374 -18.37 4.29 -5.03
N LYS A 375 -18.41 5.51 -4.47
CA LYS A 375 -18.98 6.69 -5.13
C LYS A 375 -18.29 7.00 -6.46
N SER A 376 -16.97 7.08 -6.48
CA SER A 376 -16.23 7.35 -7.73
C SER A 376 -16.39 6.23 -8.76
N THR A 377 -16.54 4.99 -8.31
CA THR A 377 -16.78 3.83 -9.17
C THR A 377 -18.19 3.86 -9.78
N GLU A 378 -19.19 4.23 -8.99
CA GLU A 378 -20.59 4.40 -9.43
C GLU A 378 -20.71 5.56 -10.42
N GLU A 379 -20.06 6.69 -10.15
CA GLU A 379 -20.00 7.85 -11.04
C GLU A 379 -19.37 7.49 -12.39
N GLN A 380 -18.25 6.75 -12.38
CA GLN A 380 -17.62 6.26 -13.61
C GLN A 380 -18.54 5.32 -14.39
N SER A 381 -19.20 4.38 -13.70
CA SER A 381 -20.13 3.43 -14.34
C SER A 381 -21.33 4.13 -14.96
N SER A 382 -21.88 5.14 -14.28
CA SER A 382 -23.02 5.93 -14.75
C SER A 382 -22.63 6.78 -15.96
N MET A 383 -21.45 7.41 -15.93
CA MET A 383 -20.89 8.16 -17.05
C MET A 383 -20.72 7.27 -18.28
N ARG A 384 -20.18 6.06 -18.10
CA ARG A 384 -20.03 5.09 -19.19
C ARG A 384 -21.35 4.58 -19.75
N GLN A 385 -22.33 4.29 -18.89
CA GLN A 385 -23.66 3.90 -19.35
C GLN A 385 -24.29 5.00 -20.19
N TRP A 386 -24.11 6.26 -19.76
CA TRP A 386 -24.55 7.41 -20.53
C TRP A 386 -23.83 7.49 -21.89
N GLU A 387 -22.49 7.39 -21.92
CA GLU A 387 -21.71 7.40 -23.17
C GLU A 387 -22.12 6.27 -24.12
N ASN A 388 -22.27 5.04 -23.63
CA ASN A 388 -22.73 3.91 -24.42
C ASN A 388 -24.14 4.13 -24.97
N THR A 389 -25.04 4.71 -24.16
CA THR A 389 -26.38 5.07 -24.61
C THR A 389 -26.33 6.13 -25.71
N GLN A 390 -25.41 7.10 -25.65
CA GLN A 390 -25.20 8.08 -26.70
C GLN A 390 -24.62 7.46 -27.97
N VAL A 391 -23.63 6.57 -27.85
CA VAL A 391 -23.03 5.84 -28.98
C VAL A 391 -24.07 4.92 -29.65
N GLU A 392 -24.92 4.26 -28.88
CA GLU A 392 -26.01 3.47 -29.45
C GLU A 392 -27.04 4.35 -30.15
N LYS A 393 -27.41 5.50 -29.56
CA LYS A 393 -28.30 6.47 -30.19
C LYS A 393 -27.72 6.96 -31.51
N SER A 394 -26.43 7.28 -31.56
CA SER A 394 -25.76 7.73 -32.78
C SER A 394 -25.59 6.62 -33.82
N ARG A 395 -25.40 5.36 -33.41
CA ARG A 395 -25.41 4.18 -34.30
C ARG A 395 -26.81 3.87 -34.86
N LYS A 396 -27.86 4.16 -34.10
CA LYS A 396 -29.26 3.96 -34.49
C LYS A 396 -29.82 5.09 -35.38
N VAL A 397 -29.08 6.19 -35.57
CA VAL A 397 -29.38 7.16 -36.63
C VAL A 397 -29.08 6.47 -37.96
N LYS A 398 -30.11 5.88 -38.57
CA LYS A 398 -30.10 5.54 -39.98
C LYS A 398 -29.91 6.85 -40.73
N ARG A 399 -28.73 7.07 -41.31
CA ARG A 399 -28.55 8.15 -42.28
C ARG A 399 -29.53 7.90 -43.42
N SER A 400 -30.27 8.94 -43.82
CA SER A 400 -31.12 8.82 -45.00
C SER A 400 -30.24 8.63 -46.22
N TYR A 401 -30.69 7.85 -47.21
CA TYR A 401 -29.99 7.68 -48.48
C TYR A 401 -29.69 9.04 -49.14
N GLU A 402 -30.63 9.99 -49.02
CA GLU A 402 -30.48 11.37 -49.52
C GLU A 402 -29.34 12.14 -48.85
N GLU A 403 -29.07 11.89 -47.56
CA GLU A 403 -27.98 12.55 -46.82
C GLU A 403 -26.63 11.97 -47.22
N GLU A 404 -26.55 10.66 -47.47
CA GLU A 404 -25.32 10.01 -47.94
C GLU A 404 -25.01 10.41 -49.39
N GLU A 405 -26.01 10.50 -50.26
CA GLU A 405 -25.87 10.97 -51.63
C GLU A 405 -25.43 12.45 -51.69
N ALA A 406 -26.00 13.31 -50.83
CA ALA A 406 -25.58 14.71 -50.72
C ALA A 406 -24.12 14.86 -50.25
N ILE A 407 -23.67 14.02 -49.31
CA ILE A 407 -22.28 14.02 -48.82
C ILE A 407 -21.32 13.49 -49.91
N LEU A 408 -21.70 12.42 -50.62
CA LEU A 408 -20.90 11.84 -51.71
C LEU A 408 -20.77 12.83 -52.88
N ASN A 409 -21.85 13.53 -53.24
CA ASN A 409 -21.84 14.58 -54.25
C ASN A 409 -20.98 15.78 -53.83
N MET A 410 -21.01 16.19 -52.56
CA MET A 410 -20.11 17.23 -52.04
C MET A 410 -18.63 16.79 -52.00
N ALA A 411 -18.36 15.49 -51.87
CA ALA A 411 -17.02 14.90 -51.95
C ALA A 411 -16.56 14.62 -53.40
N GLY A 412 -17.38 14.94 -54.42
CA GLY A 412 -17.07 14.72 -55.83
C GLY A 412 -17.18 13.26 -56.29
N ILE A 413 -17.79 12.38 -55.48
CA ILE A 413 -18.02 10.98 -55.79
C ILE A 413 -19.43 10.84 -56.34
N VAL A 414 -19.57 10.70 -57.66
CA VAL A 414 -20.85 10.44 -58.32
C VAL A 414 -21.17 8.95 -58.25
N THR A 415 -22.13 8.57 -57.41
CA THR A 415 -22.67 7.20 -57.38
C THR A 415 -23.64 7.02 -58.54
N ARG A 416 -23.23 6.31 -59.60
CA ARG A 416 -24.12 5.89 -60.69
C ARG A 416 -24.91 4.65 -60.27
N HIS A 417 -26.11 4.84 -59.72
CA HIS A 417 -27.07 3.76 -59.51
C HIS A 417 -28.40 4.06 -60.20
N GLU A 418 -28.39 4.17 -61.53
CA GLU A 418 -29.59 4.15 -62.37
C GLU A 418 -29.32 3.40 -63.69
N GLN A 419 -28.83 2.16 -63.60
CA GLN A 419 -28.95 1.20 -64.71
C GLN A 419 -29.17 -0.19 -64.15
N GLU A 420 -30.37 -0.45 -63.64
CA GLU A 420 -30.99 -1.78 -63.60
C GLU A 420 -32.42 -1.65 -63.05
N GLN A 421 -33.29 -1.00 -63.82
CA GLN A 421 -34.71 -1.33 -63.87
C GLN A 421 -35.39 -0.56 -65.03
N LEU A 422 -35.92 -1.35 -65.96
CA LEU A 422 -36.73 -1.07 -67.15
C LEU A 422 -35.99 -0.80 -68.46
#